data_AF-A0A435F0H2-F1
#
_entry.id   AF-A0A435F0H2-F1
#
_cell.length_a   1.000
_cell.length_b   1.000
_cell.length_c   1.000
_cell.angle_alpha   90.00
_cell.angle_beta   90.00
_cell.angle_gamma   90.00
#
_symmetry.space_group_name_H-M   'P 1'
#
loop_
_entity.id
_entity.type
_entity.pdbx_description
1 polymer ?
#
loop_
_entity_poly.entity_id
_entity_poly.type
_entity_poly.pdbx_seq_one_letter_code
_entity_poly.pdbx_strand_id
1 'polypeptide(L)'
;VFRSGLTYRRGAGNVFYFRPGHETYPTYHDATVQKVLRNAVKWAHNPQGSKPAILDAPNVPVERALEPIEERGGKLHAHGEAGFR
;
A
#
# COMPACT_ATOMS: atom_id res chain seq x y z
N VAL A 1 3.54 8.08 25.62
CA VAL A 1 4.81 8.63 25.11
C VAL A 1 5.43 7.65 24.10
N PHE A 2 5.31 7.92 22.80
CA PHE A 2 6.00 7.14 21.74
C PHE A 2 7.45 7.62 21.61
N ARG A 3 8.41 6.76 21.93
CA ARG A 3 9.85 7.09 21.98
C ARG A 3 10.68 6.41 20.88
N SER A 4 10.08 5.49 20.14
CA SER A 4 10.83 4.48 19.37
C SER A 4 10.61 4.54 17.85
N GLY A 5 9.83 5.51 17.35
CA GLY A 5 9.32 5.48 15.99
C GLY A 5 8.22 4.42 15.80
N LEU A 6 7.60 4.40 14.63
CA LEU A 6 6.53 3.46 14.27
C LEU A 6 6.64 3.09 12.79
N THR A 7 6.53 1.80 12.49
CA THR A 7 6.45 1.27 11.12
C THR A 7 5.03 0.81 10.84
N TYR A 8 4.47 1.19 9.70
CA TYR A 8 3.18 0.70 9.24
C TYR A 8 3.17 0.56 7.72
N ARG A 9 2.14 -0.12 7.20
CA ARG A 9 2.02 -0.41 5.77
C ARG A 9 0.64 0.03 5.28
N ARG A 10 0.61 0.71 4.14
CA ARG A 10 -0.63 1.14 3.48
C ARG A 10 -0.58 0.68 2.03
N GLY A 11 -1.41 -0.31 1.69
CA GLY A 11 -1.32 -0.99 0.40
C GLY A 11 0.09 -1.55 0.17
N ALA A 12 0.71 -1.18 -0.95
CA ALA A 12 2.10 -1.54 -1.23
C ALA A 12 3.14 -0.64 -0.54
N GLY A 13 2.75 0.49 0.06
CA GLY A 13 3.68 1.47 0.63
C GLY A 13 4.11 1.14 2.06
N ASN A 14 5.42 1.22 2.33
CA ASN A 14 5.99 1.20 3.66
C ASN A 14 6.05 2.62 4.23
N VAL A 15 5.62 2.80 5.47
CA VAL A 15 5.64 4.11 6.13
C VAL A 15 6.37 4.03 7.45
N PHE A 16 7.30 4.97 7.66
CA PHE A 16 8.09 5.10 8.87
C PHE A 16 7.86 6.46 9.51
N TYR A 17 7.41 6.44 10.75
CA TYR A 17 7.24 7.62 11.60
C TYR A 17 8.39 7.69 12.60
N PHE A 18 9.00 8.87 12.77
CA PHE A 18 10.10 9.11 13.69
C PHE A 18 9.95 10.48 14.35
N ARG A 19 10.18 10.57 15.67
CA ARG A 19 9.85 11.75 16.49
C ARG A 19 11.06 12.34 17.23
N PRO A 20 12.12 12.70 16.51
CA PRO A 20 12.90 13.93 16.75
C PRO A 20 12.78 14.92 15.57
N GLY A 21 12.87 16.23 15.82
CA GLY A 21 12.82 17.25 14.76
C GLY A 21 12.18 18.59 15.11
N HIS A 22 12.18 18.99 16.39
CA HIS A 22 11.70 20.33 16.74
C HIS A 22 12.73 21.36 16.28
N GLU A 23 12.24 22.37 15.56
CA GLU A 23 13.00 23.36 14.79
C GLU A 23 13.95 24.22 15.64
N THR A 24 13.70 24.35 16.93
CA THR A 24 14.57 25.10 17.85
C THR A 24 15.84 24.34 18.24
N TYR A 25 15.90 23.04 17.96
CA TYR A 25 17.04 22.20 18.28
C TYR A 25 17.70 21.63 17.02
N PRO A 26 19.04 21.55 16.96
CA PRO A 26 19.77 20.98 15.82
C PRO A 26 19.68 19.44 15.76
N THR A 27 18.49 18.88 15.96
CA THR A 27 18.24 17.42 16.06
C THR A 27 18.64 16.67 14.79
N TYR A 28 18.55 17.30 13.61
CA TYR A 28 18.99 16.69 12.35
C TYR A 28 20.51 16.72 12.13
N HIS A 29 21.28 17.40 12.98
CA HIS A 29 22.75 17.35 12.97
C HIS A 29 23.31 16.17 13.80
N ASP A 30 22.48 15.51 14.60
CA ASP A 30 22.88 14.29 15.32
C ASP A 30 23.11 13.13 14.34
N ALA A 31 24.32 12.56 14.38
CA ALA A 31 24.73 11.45 13.51
C ALA A 31 23.83 10.21 13.65
N THR A 32 23.29 9.97 14.85
CA THR A 32 22.35 8.87 15.15
C THR A 32 21.01 9.11 14.47
N VAL A 33 20.48 10.33 14.55
CA VAL A 33 19.23 10.72 13.86
C VAL A 33 19.38 10.52 12.36
N GLN A 34 20.47 11.01 11.77
CA GLN A 34 20.74 10.82 10.35
C GLN A 34 20.89 9.34 9.96
N LYS A 35 21.51 8.52 10.83
CA LYS A 35 21.64 7.07 10.59
C LYS A 35 20.27 6.39 10.58
N VAL A 36 19.38 6.74 11.50
CA VAL A 36 18.01 6.21 11.53
C VAL A 36 17.26 6.60 10.26
N LEU A 37 17.34 7.86 9.81
CA LEU A 37 16.68 8.32 8.59
C LEU A 37 17.20 7.58 7.34
N ARG A 38 18.52 7.39 7.21
CA ARG A 38 19.11 6.61 6.10
C ARG A 38 18.61 5.16 6.09
N ASN A 39 18.53 4.52 7.25
CA ASN A 39 18.01 3.16 7.36
C ASN A 39 16.51 3.10 7.05
N ALA A 40 15.75 4.09 7.50
CA ALA A 40 14.33 4.21 7.21
C ALA A 40 14.04 4.36 5.72
N VAL A 41 14.81 5.17 5.00
CA VAL A 41 14.67 5.30 3.54
C VAL A 41 14.93 3.96 2.84
N LYS A 42 16.00 3.26 3.23
CA LYS A 42 16.31 1.92 2.69
C LYS A 42 15.21 0.90 2.99
N TRP A 43 14.63 0.94 4.17
CA TRP A 43 13.51 0.06 4.57
C TRP A 43 12.20 0.43 3.87
N ALA A 44 11.94 1.72 3.69
CA ALA A 44 10.71 2.22 3.05
C ALA A 44 10.69 1.94 1.54
N HIS A 45 11.85 1.72 0.93
CA HIS A 45 11.95 1.29 -0.46
C HIS A 45 11.22 -0.04 -0.68
N ASN A 46 10.22 -0.02 -1.56
CA ASN A 46 9.51 -1.22 -2.01
C ASN A 46 9.82 -1.48 -3.50
N PRO A 47 10.57 -2.55 -3.84
CA PRO A 47 10.92 -2.87 -5.23
C PRO A 47 9.73 -3.27 -6.10
N GLN A 48 8.60 -3.68 -5.51
CA GLN A 48 7.41 -4.06 -6.28
C GLN A 48 6.62 -2.87 -6.84
N GLY A 49 6.89 -1.64 -6.37
CA GLY A 49 6.17 -0.44 -6.79
C GLY A 49 4.71 -0.39 -6.34
N SER A 50 3.95 0.55 -6.90
CA SER A 50 2.50 0.64 -6.67
C SER A 50 1.75 -0.41 -7.49
N LYS A 51 0.62 -0.90 -6.97
CA LYS A 51 -0.26 -1.86 -7.66
C LYS A 51 -1.61 -1.19 -7.95
N PRO A 52 -1.70 -0.29 -8.95
CA PRO A 52 -2.91 0.50 -9.20
C PRO A 52 -4.09 -0.37 -9.62
N ALA A 53 -3.84 -1.49 -10.32
CA ALA A 53 -4.87 -2.42 -10.79
C ALA A 53 -5.78 -2.99 -9.68
N ILE A 54 -5.33 -2.98 -8.42
CA ILE A 54 -6.15 -3.40 -7.27
C ILE A 54 -7.33 -2.44 -7.05
N LEU A 55 -7.18 -1.16 -7.42
CA LEU A 55 -8.22 -0.14 -7.27
C LEU A 55 -9.30 -0.23 -8.34
N ASP A 56 -8.97 -0.80 -9.50
CA ASP A 56 -9.92 -0.92 -10.62
C ASP A 56 -10.95 -2.03 -10.39
N ALA A 57 -10.59 -3.04 -9.58
CA ALA A 57 -11.42 -4.17 -9.17
C ALA A 57 -12.41 -4.67 -10.27
N PRO A 58 -11.93 -4.97 -11.50
CA PRO A 58 -12.82 -5.32 -12.60
C PRO A 58 -13.49 -6.67 -12.33
N ASN A 59 -14.73 -6.82 -12.78
CA ASN A 59 -15.39 -8.13 -12.81
C ASN A 59 -14.60 -9.08 -13.74
N VAL A 60 -14.16 -10.22 -13.20
CA VAL A 60 -13.50 -11.28 -13.97
C VAL A 60 -14.57 -12.30 -14.37
N PRO A 61 -14.80 -12.53 -15.68
CA PRO A 61 -15.80 -13.48 -16.13
C PRO A 61 -15.32 -14.92 -15.89
N VAL A 62 -16.29 -15.85 -15.82
CA VAL A 62 -16.10 -17.27 -15.47
C VAL A 62 -15.04 -17.94 -16.34
N GLU A 63 -14.97 -17.61 -17.63
CA GLU A 63 -14.03 -18.20 -18.59
C GLU A 63 -12.58 -17.76 -18.37
N ARG A 64 -12.37 -16.65 -17.63
CA ARG A 64 -11.03 -16.11 -17.30
C ARG A 64 -10.67 -16.31 -15.83
N ALA A 65 -11.49 -17.06 -15.08
CA ALA A 65 -11.16 -17.39 -13.71
C ALA A 65 -9.87 -18.23 -13.66
N LEU A 66 -9.08 -18.03 -12.60
CA LEU A 66 -7.84 -18.77 -12.40
C LEU A 66 -8.09 -20.28 -12.27
N GLU A 67 -9.21 -20.63 -11.65
CA GLU A 67 -9.67 -22.01 -11.47
C GLU A 67 -10.96 -22.24 -12.28
N PRO A 68 -11.17 -23.45 -12.82
CA PRO A 68 -12.40 -23.78 -13.52
C PRO A 68 -13.59 -23.67 -12.58
N ILE A 69 -14.53 -22.77 -12.91
CA ILE A 69 -15.78 -22.62 -12.19
C ILE A 69 -16.96 -22.77 -13.16
N GLU A 70 -18.04 -23.35 -12.67
CA GLU A 70 -19.30 -23.48 -13.41
C GLU A 70 -20.23 -22.35 -13.01
N GLU A 71 -20.75 -21.63 -14.00
CA GLU A 71 -21.71 -20.57 -13.75
C GLU A 71 -23.10 -21.13 -13.39
N ARG A 72 -23.70 -20.64 -12.31
CA ARG A 72 -25.02 -21.09 -11.85
C ARG A 72 -25.91 -19.90 -11.50
N GLY A 73 -27.21 -20.02 -11.81
CA GLY A 73 -28.22 -18.99 -11.55
C GLY A 73 -28.47 -18.05 -12.74
N GLY A 74 -29.50 -17.21 -12.62
CA GLY A 74 -29.85 -16.21 -13.64
C GLY A 74 -28.98 -14.95 -13.52
N LYS A 75 -28.63 -14.33 -14.66
CA LYS A 75 -27.94 -13.03 -14.71
C LYS A 75 -28.93 -11.89 -14.79
N LEU A 76 -28.65 -10.81 -14.06
CA LEU A 76 -29.37 -9.54 -14.22
C LEU A 76 -28.79 -8.67 -15.35
N HIS A 77 -27.52 -8.85 -15.70
CA HIS A 77 -26.76 -8.02 -16.64
C HIS A 77 -25.83 -8.86 -17.52
N ALA A 78 -25.55 -8.37 -18.74
CA ALA A 78 -24.55 -8.97 -19.61
C ALA A 78 -23.12 -8.59 -19.19
N HIS A 79 -22.12 -9.40 -19.56
CA HIS A 79 -20.72 -9.10 -19.27
C HIS A 79 -20.30 -7.75 -19.90
N GLY A 80 -19.78 -6.85 -19.07
CA GLY A 80 -19.34 -5.52 -19.50
C GLY A 80 -20.38 -4.41 -19.38
N GLU A 81 -21.63 -4.71 -18.97
CA GLU A 81 -22.58 -3.67 -18.60
C GLU A 81 -22.16 -2.99 -17.30
N ALA A 82 -22.36 -1.68 -17.21
CA ALA A 82 -21.97 -0.87 -16.05
C ALA A 82 -22.72 -1.25 -14.75
N GLY A 83 -23.77 -2.08 -14.85
CA GLY A 83 -24.71 -2.38 -13.77
C GLY A 83 -25.51 -1.15 -13.32
N PHE A 84 -26.43 -1.33 -12.39
CA PHE A 84 -27.02 -0.19 -11.68
C PHE A 84 -25.95 0.41 -10.75
N ARG A 85 -25.45 1.60 -11.11
CA ARG A 85 -24.56 2.42 -10.26
C ARG A 85 -25.36 3.50 -9.55
#